data_AF-A0A251XMJ3-F1
#
_entry.id   AF-A0A251XMJ3-F1
#
_cell.length_a   1.000
_cell.length_b   1.000
_cell.length_c   1.000
_cell.angle_alpha   90.00
_cell.angle_beta   90.00
_cell.angle_gamma   90.00
#
_symmetry.space_group_name_H-M   'P 1'
#
loop_
_entity.id
_entity.type
_entity.pdbx_description
1 polymer ?
#
loop_
_entity_poly.entity_id
_entity_poly.type
_entity_poly.pdbx_seq_one_letter_code
_entity_poly.pdbx_strand_id
1 'polypeptide(L)'
;MNIKNVGTSKASTFTLTPGAACTQTKNGTVNGSATDFCAKLNVVITAAGSATPVYSGTAAALAGSSAKTLTALAANGSTDFTFAVTLDASAGNTYQGLGASLPLTWTFAA
;
A
#
# COMPACT_ATOMS: atom_id res chain seq x y z
N MET A 1 -5.68 -10.24 1.39
CA MET A 1 -5.20 -10.14 2.80
C MET A 1 -6.43 -9.98 3.69
N ASN A 2 -6.52 -10.71 4.80
CA ASN A 2 -7.62 -10.54 5.77
C ASN A 2 -7.10 -9.83 7.02
N ILE A 3 -7.83 -8.85 7.54
CA ILE A 3 -7.54 -8.23 8.84
C ILE A 3 -8.75 -8.45 9.73
N LYS A 4 -8.53 -9.04 10.91
CA LYS A 4 -9.56 -9.35 11.89
C LYS A 4 -9.24 -8.73 13.24
N ASN A 5 -10.22 -8.03 13.82
CA ASN A 5 -10.18 -7.62 15.22
C ASN A 5 -10.58 -8.82 16.10
N VAL A 6 -9.60 -9.61 16.54
CA VAL A 6 -9.82 -10.75 17.45
C VAL A 6 -9.94 -10.34 18.92
N GLY A 7 -9.96 -9.03 19.21
CA GLY A 7 -10.15 -8.50 20.55
C GLY A 7 -11.62 -8.53 21.00
N THR A 8 -11.84 -8.11 22.25
CA THR A 8 -13.16 -8.09 22.89
C THR A 8 -13.92 -6.78 22.72
N SER A 9 -13.26 -5.73 22.20
CA SER A 9 -13.82 -4.39 22.06
C SER A 9 -13.81 -3.93 20.61
N LYS A 10 -14.80 -3.11 20.25
CA LYS A 10 -14.80 -2.39 18.96
C LYS A 10 -13.70 -1.34 18.97
N ALA A 11 -12.93 -1.25 17.89
CA ALA A 11 -12.03 -0.12 17.68
C ALA A 11 -12.86 1.13 17.32
N SER A 12 -12.57 2.28 17.92
CA SER A 12 -13.22 3.54 17.54
C SER A 12 -12.78 3.99 16.15
N THR A 13 -11.50 3.72 15.83
CA THR A 13 -10.88 4.06 14.56
C THR A 13 -10.04 2.90 14.07
N PHE A 14 -10.00 2.77 12.75
CA PHE A 14 -9.13 1.86 12.04
C PHE A 14 -8.52 2.60 10.87
N THR A 15 -7.19 2.66 10.78
CA THR A 15 -6.49 3.43 9.75
C THR A 15 -5.42 2.61 9.05
N LEU A 16 -5.13 2.99 7.82
CA LEU A 16 -3.97 2.55 7.04
C LEU A 16 -3.04 3.75 6.83
N THR A 17 -1.85 3.69 7.40
CA THR A 17 -0.83 4.74 7.28
C THR A 17 0.31 4.23 6.40
N PRO A 18 0.54 4.84 5.23
CA PRO A 18 1.73 4.55 4.43
C PRO A 18 3.01 5.04 5.11
N GLY A 19 4.11 4.33 4.88
CA GLY A 19 5.43 4.78 5.29
C GLY A 19 5.82 6.12 4.66
N ALA A 20 6.72 6.85 5.30
CA ALA A 20 7.11 8.20 4.88
C ALA A 20 7.74 8.24 3.48
N ALA A 21 8.36 7.14 3.04
CA ALA A 21 9.04 7.06 1.75
C ALA A 21 8.80 5.69 1.08
N CYS A 22 8.73 5.70 -0.25
CA CYS A 22 8.94 4.52 -1.07
C CYS A 22 10.43 4.47 -1.43
N THR A 23 11.09 3.38 -1.08
CA THR A 23 12.53 3.19 -1.29
C THR A 23 12.77 2.33 -2.52
N GLN A 24 13.53 2.86 -3.48
CA GLN A 24 13.99 2.08 -4.62
C GLN A 24 15.28 1.35 -4.26
N THR A 25 15.40 0.08 -4.66
CA THR A 25 16.60 -0.73 -4.47
C THR A 25 17.10 -1.28 -5.80
N LYS A 26 18.36 -1.72 -5.82
CA LYS A 26 18.93 -2.51 -6.91
C LYS A 26 18.89 -3.98 -6.51
N ASN A 27 18.46 -4.86 -7.41
CA ASN A 27 18.28 -6.28 -7.16
C ASN A 27 19.19 -7.12 -8.07
N GLY A 28 20.49 -7.09 -7.78
CA GLY A 28 21.50 -7.90 -8.47
C GLY A 28 22.71 -7.09 -8.92
N THR A 29 23.57 -7.70 -9.74
CA THR A 29 24.83 -7.10 -10.22
C THR A 29 24.60 -6.14 -11.39
N VAL A 30 23.66 -6.44 -12.28
CA VAL A 30 23.27 -5.58 -13.42
C VAL A 30 21.91 -4.98 -13.14
N ASN A 31 21.82 -3.65 -13.17
CA ASN A 31 20.58 -2.92 -12.92
C ASN A 31 20.52 -1.71 -13.85
N GLY A 32 19.32 -1.30 -14.19
CA GLY A 32 19.07 -0.06 -14.89
C GLY A 32 19.45 1.18 -14.05
N SER A 33 19.50 2.32 -14.72
CA SER A 33 19.97 3.60 -14.17
C SER A 33 18.85 4.51 -13.67
N ALA A 34 17.58 4.16 -13.88
CA ALA A 34 16.46 5.00 -13.46
C ALA A 34 16.40 5.16 -11.94
N THR A 35 15.88 6.31 -11.48
CA THR A 35 15.85 6.69 -10.06
C THR A 35 14.44 6.93 -9.53
N ASP A 36 13.43 6.70 -10.36
CA ASP A 36 12.02 7.02 -10.12
C ASP A 36 11.10 5.78 -10.20
N PHE A 37 11.63 4.57 -9.94
CA PHE A 37 10.88 3.32 -10.08
C PHE A 37 9.61 3.28 -9.22
N CYS A 38 9.63 3.88 -8.01
CA CYS A 38 8.44 4.03 -7.17
C CYS A 38 7.30 4.80 -7.86
N ALA A 39 7.61 5.71 -8.78
CA ALA A 39 6.60 6.43 -9.56
C ALA A 39 6.06 5.61 -10.75
N LYS A 40 6.73 4.50 -11.10
CA LYS A 40 6.29 3.56 -12.15
C LYS A 40 5.44 2.42 -11.63
N LEU A 41 5.33 2.24 -10.31
CA LEU A 41 4.45 1.24 -9.72
C LEU A 41 3.12 1.89 -9.36
N ASN A 42 2.06 1.51 -10.06
CA ASN A 42 0.70 1.85 -9.67
C ASN A 42 0.21 0.85 -8.63
N VAL A 43 -0.44 1.36 -7.57
CA VAL A 43 -0.99 0.60 -6.46
C VAL A 43 -2.46 0.94 -6.31
N VAL A 44 -3.31 -0.08 -6.32
CA VAL A 44 -4.72 0.03 -5.97
C VAL A 44 -4.98 -0.81 -4.73
N ILE A 45 -5.56 -0.19 -3.70
CA ILE A 45 -5.92 -0.83 -2.44
C ILE A 45 -7.44 -0.78 -2.31
N THR A 46 -8.08 -1.94 -2.24
CA THR A 46 -9.54 -2.03 -2.13
C THR A 46 -9.92 -2.82 -0.89
N ALA A 47 -10.83 -2.26 -0.09
CA ALA A 47 -11.50 -2.98 0.99
C ALA A 47 -12.73 -3.71 0.45
N ALA A 48 -12.93 -4.96 0.84
CA ALA A 48 -14.10 -5.73 0.46
C ALA A 48 -15.40 -5.02 0.86
N GLY A 49 -16.39 -5.05 -0.03
CA GLY A 49 -17.66 -4.35 0.16
C GLY A 49 -17.62 -2.84 -0.13
N SER A 50 -16.48 -2.28 -0.55
CA SER A 50 -16.38 -0.89 -1.02
C SER A 50 -16.32 -0.82 -2.55
N ALA A 51 -17.13 0.07 -3.15
CA ALA A 51 -17.04 0.39 -4.58
C ALA A 51 -15.89 1.37 -4.89
N THR A 52 -15.46 2.14 -3.90
CA THR A 52 -14.33 3.07 -4.00
C THR A 52 -13.07 2.46 -3.40
N PRO A 53 -11.93 2.48 -4.12
CA PRO A 53 -10.66 2.09 -3.54
C PRO A 53 -10.29 2.97 -2.35
N VAL A 54 -9.64 2.38 -1.34
CA VAL A 54 -8.97 3.10 -0.26
C VAL A 54 -7.87 3.99 -0.83
N TYR A 55 -7.21 3.50 -1.88
CA TYR A 55 -6.21 4.24 -2.63
C TYR A 55 -6.13 3.75 -4.07
N SER A 56 -5.85 4.68 -4.99
CA SER A 56 -5.49 4.40 -6.39
C SER A 56 -4.50 5.47 -6.85
N GLY A 57 -3.28 5.07 -7.23
CA GLY A 57 -2.21 5.98 -7.64
C GLY A 57 -0.84 5.30 -7.61
N THR A 58 0.25 6.06 -7.68
CA THR A 58 1.60 5.49 -7.69
C THR A 58 2.13 5.19 -6.27
N ALA A 59 3.05 4.24 -6.12
CA ALA A 59 3.69 3.97 -4.83
C ALA A 59 4.45 5.21 -4.30
N ALA A 60 5.03 6.01 -5.19
CA ALA A 60 5.64 7.29 -4.83
C ALA A 60 4.64 8.29 -4.24
N ALA A 61 3.42 8.40 -4.80
CA ALA A 61 2.39 9.31 -4.30
C ALA A 61 1.70 8.77 -3.03
N LEU A 62 1.65 7.44 -2.85
CA LEU A 62 1.13 6.83 -1.63
C LEU A 62 2.05 7.10 -0.44
N ALA A 63 3.37 7.06 -0.67
CA ALA A 63 4.38 7.32 0.34
C ALA A 63 4.24 8.72 0.95
N GLY A 64 4.30 8.80 2.28
CA GLY A 64 4.16 10.06 3.03
C GLY A 64 2.75 10.67 2.96
N SER A 65 1.80 10.04 2.28
CA SER A 65 0.43 10.55 2.24
C SER A 65 -0.26 10.39 3.60
N SER A 66 -1.31 11.19 3.82
CA SER A 66 -2.09 11.11 5.06
C SER A 66 -2.67 9.72 5.29
N ALA A 67 -2.84 9.37 6.57
CA ALA A 67 -3.50 8.14 6.98
C ALA A 67 -4.89 8.03 6.33
N LYS A 68 -5.19 6.85 5.80
CA LYS A 68 -6.49 6.54 5.21
C LYS A 68 -7.39 5.98 6.29
N THR A 69 -8.52 6.65 6.53
CA THR A 69 -9.55 6.14 7.44
C THR A 69 -10.27 4.97 6.80
N LEU A 70 -10.39 3.88 7.55
CA LEU A 70 -11.08 2.66 7.14
C LEU A 70 -12.34 2.46 7.99
N THR A 71 -13.22 1.57 7.54
CA THR A 71 -14.35 1.14 8.35
C THR A 71 -13.86 0.48 9.64
N ALA A 72 -14.26 1.03 10.77
CA ALA A 72 -13.92 0.48 12.08
C ALA A 72 -14.45 -0.94 12.26
N LEU A 73 -13.62 -1.84 12.80
CA LEU A 73 -14.00 -3.23 13.05
C LEU A 73 -14.54 -3.40 14.47
N ALA A 74 -15.76 -3.93 14.57
CA ALA A 74 -16.30 -4.43 15.84
C ALA A 74 -15.45 -5.59 16.39
N ALA A 75 -15.67 -5.95 17.66
CA ALA A 75 -15.10 -7.17 18.22
C ALA A 75 -15.45 -8.37 17.32
N ASN A 76 -14.46 -9.22 17.02
CA ASN A 76 -14.54 -10.33 16.08
C ASN A 76 -14.86 -9.97 14.61
N GLY A 77 -15.00 -8.69 14.28
CA GLY A 77 -15.19 -8.22 12.90
C GLY A 77 -13.92 -8.35 12.06
N SER A 78 -14.10 -8.52 10.75
CA SER A 78 -13.00 -8.62 9.79
C SER A 78 -13.32 -7.92 8.48
N THR A 79 -12.27 -7.46 7.81
CA THR A 79 -12.34 -6.94 6.43
C THR A 79 -11.23 -7.56 5.60
N ASP A 80 -11.57 -7.97 4.39
CA ASP A 80 -10.60 -8.35 3.37
C ASP A 80 -10.11 -7.14 2.58
N PHE A 81 -8.83 -7.16 2.24
CA PHE A 81 -8.17 -6.18 1.38
C PHE A 81 -7.53 -6.87 0.17
N THR A 82 -7.69 -6.26 -0.99
CA THR A 82 -6.98 -6.62 -2.22
C THR A 82 -6.00 -5.53 -2.61
N PHE A 83 -4.87 -5.97 -3.15
CA PHE A 83 -3.80 -5.11 -3.65
C PHE A 83 -3.55 -5.47 -5.10
N ALA A 84 -3.71 -4.51 -6.00
CA ALA A 84 -3.24 -4.62 -7.36
C ALA A 84 -2.02 -3.71 -7.51
N VAL A 85 -0.90 -4.30 -7.92
CA VAL A 85 0.32 -3.56 -8.23
C VAL A 85 0.64 -3.79 -9.70
N THR A 86 0.74 -2.72 -10.47
CA THR A 86 1.06 -2.79 -11.90
C THR A 86 2.26 -1.91 -12.21
N LEU A 87 3.12 -2.41 -13.11
CA LEU A 87 4.20 -1.62 -13.67
C LEU A 87 3.64 -0.78 -14.82
N ASP A 88 3.90 0.52 -14.79
CA ASP A 88 3.54 1.44 -15.87
C ASP A 88 4.22 1.04 -17.18
N ALA A 89 3.47 1.09 -18.29
CA ALA A 89 3.93 0.63 -19.60
C ALA A 89 5.13 1.43 -20.15
N SER A 90 5.38 2.63 -19.62
CA SER A 90 6.55 3.43 -19.99
C SER A 90 7.86 2.97 -19.33
N ALA A 91 7.81 1.99 -18.42
CA ALA A 91 9.00 1.44 -17.79
C ALA A 91 9.82 0.58 -18.76
N GLY A 92 10.84 1.18 -19.38
CA GLY A 92 11.79 0.49 -20.25
C GLY A 92 12.96 -0.19 -19.51
N ASN A 93 13.98 -0.62 -20.25
CA ASN A 93 15.14 -1.35 -19.72
C ASN A 93 15.95 -0.57 -18.66
N THR A 94 15.82 0.76 -18.59
CA THR A 94 16.43 1.58 -17.54
C THR A 94 15.87 1.29 -16.14
N TYR A 95 14.76 0.54 -16.03
CA TYR A 95 14.18 0.08 -14.77
C TYR A 95 14.46 -1.40 -14.46
N GLN A 96 15.17 -2.11 -15.33
CA GLN A 96 15.49 -3.53 -15.14
C GLN A 96 16.25 -3.75 -13.83
N GLY A 97 15.86 -4.77 -13.07
CA GLY A 97 16.54 -5.12 -11.81
C GLY A 97 16.28 -4.14 -10.66
N LEU A 98 15.45 -3.12 -10.85
CA LEU A 98 15.06 -2.23 -9.75
C LEU A 98 13.95 -2.87 -8.90
N GLY A 99 14.01 -2.64 -7.59
CA GLY A 99 13.00 -2.99 -6.61
C GLY A 99 12.41 -1.75 -5.97
N ALA A 100 11.25 -1.88 -5.33
CA ALA A 100 10.63 -0.83 -4.53
C ALA A 100 10.09 -1.40 -3.22
N SER A 101 10.16 -0.63 -2.14
CA SER A 101 9.56 -0.98 -0.85
C SER A 101 8.88 0.23 -0.21
N LEU A 102 7.62 0.04 0.15
CA LEU A 102 6.81 1.00 0.90
C LEU A 102 6.09 0.25 2.03
N PRO A 103 6.47 0.47 3.29
CA PRO A 103 5.76 -0.10 4.43
C PRO A 103 4.32 0.43 4.51
N LEU A 104 3.38 -0.43 4.88
CA LEU A 104 1.99 -0.07 5.16
C LEU A 104 1.64 -0.51 6.58
N THR A 105 1.14 0.41 7.39
CA THR A 105 0.83 0.16 8.81
C THR A 105 -0.67 0.27 9.05
N TRP A 106 -1.25 -0.76 9.66
CA TRP A 106 -2.64 -0.75 10.12
C TRP A 106 -2.71 -0.48 11.61
N THR A 107 -3.54 0.48 12.01
CA THR A 107 -3.68 0.87 13.42
C THR A 107 -5.12 0.81 13.85
N PHE A 108 -5.40 0.06 14.92
CA PHE A 108 -6.64 0.13 15.68
C PHE A 108 -6.44 1.09 16.86
N ALA A 109 -7.38 1.99 17.10
CA ALA A 109 -7.38 2.83 18.30
C ALA A 109 -8.77 2.91 18.96
N ALA A 110 -8.76 3.35 20.23
CA ALA A 110 -9.93 3.48 21.11
C ALA A 110 -10.62 4.84 21.00
#